data_AF-A0A7V4MYG9-F1
#
_entry.id   AF-A0A7V4MYG9-F1
#
_cell.length_a   1.000
_cell.length_b   1.000
_cell.length_c   1.000
_cell.angle_alpha   90.00
_cell.angle_beta   90.00
_cell.angle_gamma   90.00
#
_symmetry.space_group_name_H-M   'P 1'
#
loop_
_entity.id
_entity.type
_entity.pdbx_description
1 polymer ?
#
loop_
_entity_poly.entity_id
_entity_poly.type
_entity_poly.pdbx_seq_one_letter_code
_entity_poly.pdbx_strand_id
1 'polypeptide(L)'
;MTRTAAAAIEQDAIAAGERLALQMGGNGLREMARVVREVWAEGGALEIEFHEDSECELRFDVTRCRYVDLYESLAMRDLGYCLSCSRDFAFVRGFNPRMSLQRTSTIMEGAKSCDFRFRISTPPSDE
;
A
#
# COMPACT_ATOMS: atom_id res chain seq x y z
N MET A 1 -24.47 1.50 -17.11
CA MET A 1 -24.23 2.57 -16.12
C MET A 1 -23.59 1.97 -14.86
N THR A 2 -22.55 1.16 -15.04
CA THR A 2 -21.96 0.32 -13.97
C THR A 2 -20.44 0.56 -13.95
N ARG A 3 -20.05 1.82 -13.69
CA ARG A 3 -18.72 2.13 -13.16
C ARG A 3 -18.85 1.89 -11.64
N THR A 4 -18.86 0.60 -11.29
CA THR A 4 -19.13 0.02 -9.96
C THR A 4 -18.02 0.44 -8.99
N ALA A 5 -18.32 0.62 -7.71
CA ALA A 5 -17.46 1.26 -6.69
C ALA A 5 -15.95 0.94 -6.74
N ALA A 6 -15.54 -0.29 -7.10
CA ALA A 6 -14.15 -0.67 -7.25
C ALA A 6 -13.33 0.25 -8.18
N ALA A 7 -13.90 0.66 -9.32
CA ALA A 7 -13.21 1.56 -10.25
C ALA A 7 -13.01 2.96 -9.66
N ALA A 8 -13.98 3.44 -8.87
CA ALA A 8 -13.86 4.72 -8.17
C ALA A 8 -12.81 4.65 -7.06
N ILE A 9 -12.76 3.54 -6.31
CA ILE A 9 -11.76 3.28 -5.27
C ILE A 9 -10.35 3.23 -5.88
N GLU A 10 -10.20 2.54 -7.00
CA GLU A 10 -8.93 2.47 -7.73
C GLU A 10 -8.47 3.84 -8.22
N GLN A 11 -9.38 4.65 -8.77
CA GLN A 11 -9.07 6.02 -9.21
C GLN A 11 -8.71 6.95 -8.05
N ASP A 12 -9.43 6.87 -6.93
CA ASP A 12 -9.09 7.62 -5.72
C ASP A 12 -7.72 7.21 -5.19
N ALA A 13 -7.41 5.91 -5.17
CA ALA A 13 -6.12 5.42 -4.70
C ALA A 13 -4.96 5.92 -5.58
N ILE A 14 -5.11 5.92 -6.90
CA ILE A 14 -4.12 6.52 -7.81
C ILE A 14 -3.90 7.99 -7.45
N ALA A 15 -4.99 8.77 -7.37
CA ALA A 15 -4.91 10.20 -7.07
C ALA A 15 -4.31 10.46 -5.68
N ALA A 16 -4.56 9.58 -4.70
CA ALA A 16 -3.94 9.64 -3.38
C ALA A 16 -2.43 9.39 -3.44
N GLY A 17 -1.98 8.43 -4.25
CA GLY A 17 -0.56 8.18 -4.50
C GLY A 17 0.14 9.40 -5.09
N GLU A 18 -0.44 10.01 -6.13
CA GLU A 18 0.07 11.22 -6.76
C GLU A 18 0.19 12.38 -5.76
N ARG A 19 -0.85 12.62 -4.95
CA ARG A 19 -0.85 13.67 -3.92
C ARG A 19 0.23 13.43 -2.87
N LEU A 20 0.38 12.19 -2.39
CA LEU A 20 1.36 11.89 -1.35
C LEU A 20 2.79 11.96 -1.86
N ALA A 21 3.06 11.58 -3.11
CA ALA A 21 4.37 11.80 -3.74
C ALA A 21 4.76 13.29 -3.73
N LEU A 22 3.81 14.18 -4.07
CA LEU A 22 4.03 15.63 -4.02
C LEU A 22 4.28 16.12 -2.59
N GLN A 23 3.49 15.66 -1.62
CA GLN A 23 3.61 16.05 -0.21
C GLN A 23 4.92 15.56 0.43
N MET A 24 5.41 14.39 0.02
CA MET A 24 6.67 13.83 0.50
C MET A 24 7.90 14.52 -0.11
N GLY A 25 7.72 15.29 -1.18
CA GLY A 25 8.82 15.93 -1.93
C GLY A 25 9.60 14.95 -2.81
N GLY A 26 9.05 13.77 -3.07
CA GLY A 26 9.70 12.69 -3.82
C GLY A 26 8.82 11.45 -3.90
N ASN A 27 9.22 10.50 -4.74
CA ASN A 27 8.47 9.27 -4.96
C ASN A 27 9.35 8.01 -5.07
N GLY A 28 10.53 8.05 -4.44
CA GLY A 28 11.41 6.89 -4.30
C GLY A 28 10.92 5.92 -3.22
N LEU A 29 11.67 4.84 -3.03
CA LEU A 29 11.38 3.87 -1.96
C LEU A 29 11.56 4.47 -0.57
N ARG A 30 12.47 5.43 -0.42
CA ARG A 30 12.63 6.20 0.82
C ARG A 30 11.34 6.94 1.20
N GLU A 31 10.73 7.63 0.26
CA GLU A 31 9.46 8.33 0.50
C GLU A 31 8.31 7.33 0.69
N MET A 32 8.30 6.20 -0.02
CA MET A 32 7.32 5.14 0.22
C MET A 32 7.43 4.56 1.63
N ALA A 33 8.65 4.29 2.12
CA ALA A 33 8.87 3.82 3.48
C ALA A 33 8.35 4.81 4.52
N ARG A 34 8.53 6.12 4.27
CA ARG A 34 7.94 7.18 5.10
C ARG A 34 6.41 7.19 5.04
N VAL A 35 5.81 7.08 3.85
CA VAL A 35 4.35 6.95 3.72
C VAL A 35 3.81 5.77 4.54
N VAL A 36 4.48 4.62 4.48
CA VAL A 36 4.08 3.43 5.24
C VAL A 36 4.12 3.70 6.75
N ARG A 37 5.20 4.32 7.25
CA ARG A 37 5.39 4.60 8.69
C ARG A 37 4.52 5.73 9.22
N GLU A 38 4.41 6.81 8.46
CA GLU A 38 3.84 8.08 8.92
C GLU A 38 2.34 8.18 8.59
N VAL A 39 1.89 7.58 7.47
CA VAL A 39 0.51 7.71 6.99
C VAL A 39 -0.26 6.41 7.13
N TRP A 40 0.26 5.29 6.62
CA TRP A 40 -0.49 4.03 6.65
C TRP A 40 -0.57 3.45 8.07
N ALA A 41 0.49 3.59 8.87
CA ALA A 41 0.52 3.15 10.25
C ALA A 41 0.03 4.21 11.25
N GLU A 42 -0.47 5.37 10.78
CA GLU A 42 -0.91 6.46 11.66
C GLU A 42 -1.93 5.98 12.70
N GLY A 43 -1.79 6.44 13.94
CA GLY A 43 -2.67 6.04 15.04
C GLY A 43 -2.64 4.54 15.38
N GLY A 44 -1.59 3.83 14.96
CA GLY A 44 -1.48 2.37 15.11
C GLY A 44 -2.47 1.62 14.24
N ALA A 45 -2.86 2.19 13.08
CA ALA A 45 -3.72 1.51 12.11
C ALA A 45 -3.12 0.17 11.64
N LEU A 46 -1.80 0.12 11.52
CA LEU A 46 -1.03 -1.07 11.15
C LEU A 46 0.14 -1.26 12.14
N GLU A 47 0.40 -2.51 12.52
CA GLU A 47 1.66 -2.91 13.13
C GLU A 47 2.52 -3.56 12.05
N ILE A 48 3.77 -3.08 11.90
CA ILE A 48 4.61 -3.37 10.73
C ILE A 48 5.99 -3.83 11.16
N GLU A 49 6.43 -4.94 10.60
CA GLU A 49 7.78 -5.49 10.72
C GLU A 49 8.56 -5.24 9.42
N PHE A 50 9.60 -4.41 9.48
CA PHE A 50 10.43 -4.11 8.31
C PHE A 50 11.58 -5.10 8.20
N HIS A 51 11.77 -5.62 6.98
CA HIS A 51 12.78 -6.60 6.62
C HIS A 51 13.87 -6.00 5.71
N GLU A 52 13.54 -4.97 4.94
CA GLU A 52 14.45 -4.26 4.03
C GLU A 52 13.96 -2.83 3.83
N ASP A 53 14.88 -1.86 3.80
CA ASP A 53 14.60 -0.43 3.62
C ASP A 53 15.82 0.20 2.93
N SER A 54 15.92 0.00 1.63
CA SER A 54 17.04 0.42 0.79
C SER A 54 16.56 1.26 -0.40
N GLU A 55 17.51 1.78 -1.19
CA GLU A 55 17.19 2.60 -2.36
C GLU A 55 16.49 1.82 -3.49
N CYS A 56 16.70 0.50 -3.56
CA CYS A 56 16.21 -0.36 -4.65
C CYS A 56 15.14 -1.36 -4.21
N GLU A 57 15.04 -1.65 -2.92
CA GLU A 57 14.11 -2.62 -2.36
C GLU A 57 13.55 -2.17 -1.01
N LEU A 58 12.25 -2.35 -0.81
CA LEU A 58 11.55 -2.13 0.46
C LEU A 58 10.69 -3.36 0.74
N ARG A 59 10.91 -4.02 1.87
CA ARG A 59 10.16 -5.22 2.28
C ARG A 59 9.70 -5.07 3.72
N PHE A 60 8.42 -5.34 3.94
CA PHE A 60 7.86 -5.39 5.28
C PHE A 60 6.64 -6.29 5.30
N ASP A 61 6.31 -6.76 6.50
CA ASP A 61 5.07 -7.47 6.76
C ASP A 61 4.19 -6.63 7.69
N VAL A 62 2.89 -6.57 7.37
CA VAL A 62 1.89 -6.10 8.33
C VAL A 62 1.48 -7.29 9.17
N THR A 63 1.69 -7.22 10.48
CA THR A 63 1.39 -8.31 11.43
C THR A 63 0.09 -8.07 12.19
N ARG A 64 -0.39 -6.83 12.23
CA ARG A 64 -1.73 -6.48 12.72
C ARG A 64 -2.35 -5.35 11.91
N CYS A 65 -3.65 -5.42 11.64
CA CYS A 65 -4.36 -4.47 10.79
C CYS A 65 -5.73 -4.10 11.40
N ARG A 66 -5.89 -2.87 11.87
CA ARG A 66 -7.14 -2.38 12.48
C ARG A 66 -8.29 -2.27 11.49
N TYR A 67 -8.02 -2.25 10.18
CA TYR A 67 -9.07 -2.33 9.17
C TYR A 67 -9.78 -3.68 9.22
N VAL A 68 -9.06 -4.78 9.48
CA VAL A 68 -9.67 -6.10 9.65
C VAL A 68 -10.61 -6.09 10.86
N ASP A 69 -10.12 -5.63 12.01
CA ASP A 69 -10.92 -5.48 13.24
C ASP A 69 -12.20 -4.65 12.97
N LEU A 70 -12.07 -3.54 12.23
CA LEU A 70 -13.19 -2.67 11.86
C LEU A 70 -14.22 -3.41 11.01
N TYR A 71 -13.82 -4.00 9.88
CA TYR A 71 -14.77 -4.68 8.99
C TYR A 71 -15.39 -5.90 9.64
N GLU A 72 -14.68 -6.61 10.51
CA GLU A 72 -15.24 -7.69 11.33
C GLU A 72 -16.31 -7.18 12.30
N SER A 73 -16.04 -6.10 13.03
CA SER A 73 -17.00 -5.50 13.97
C SER A 73 -18.31 -5.06 13.30
N LEU A 74 -18.23 -4.76 12.00
CA LEU A 74 -19.37 -4.35 11.17
C LEU A 74 -20.03 -5.52 10.41
N ALA A 75 -19.53 -6.76 10.58
CA ALA A 75 -19.95 -7.92 9.80
C ALA A 75 -19.83 -7.73 8.26
N MET A 76 -18.80 -7.01 7.82
CA MET A 76 -18.52 -6.66 6.41
C MET A 76 -17.11 -7.05 5.96
N ARG A 77 -16.55 -8.12 6.54
CA ARG A 77 -15.18 -8.57 6.24
C ARG A 77 -14.98 -8.90 4.75
N ASP A 78 -16.01 -9.43 4.10
CA ASP A 78 -16.06 -9.74 2.68
C ASP A 78 -15.87 -8.51 1.77
N LEU A 79 -16.25 -7.31 2.23
CA LEU A 79 -16.05 -6.06 1.51
C LEU A 79 -14.68 -5.42 1.80
N GLY A 80 -14.02 -5.80 2.89
CA GLY A 80 -12.79 -5.15 3.36
C GLY A 80 -11.64 -5.19 2.36
N TYR A 81 -11.53 -6.27 1.57
CA TYR A 81 -10.51 -6.34 0.51
C TYR A 81 -10.75 -5.28 -0.56
N CYS A 82 -11.98 -5.19 -1.09
CA CYS A 82 -12.34 -4.23 -2.12
C CYS A 82 -12.17 -2.79 -1.62
N LEU A 83 -12.65 -2.50 -0.41
CA LEU A 83 -12.66 -1.15 0.14
C LEU A 83 -11.30 -0.66 0.65
N SER A 84 -10.43 -1.56 1.13
CA SER A 84 -9.14 -1.19 1.71
C SER A 84 -7.95 -1.81 0.98
N CYS A 85 -7.81 -3.13 0.95
CA CYS A 85 -6.58 -3.79 0.49
C CYS A 85 -6.32 -3.63 -1.02
N SER A 86 -7.37 -3.55 -1.84
CA SER A 86 -7.24 -3.41 -3.30
C SER A 86 -6.60 -2.07 -3.71
N ARG A 87 -6.67 -1.06 -2.84
CA ARG A 87 -6.14 0.29 -3.07
C ARG A 87 -4.64 0.31 -3.20
N ASP A 88 -3.93 -0.60 -2.53
CA ASP A 88 -2.47 -0.52 -2.41
C ASP A 88 -1.77 -0.57 -3.77
N PHE A 89 -2.16 -1.47 -4.67
CA PHE A 89 -1.56 -1.53 -6.01
C PHE A 89 -1.86 -0.27 -6.83
N ALA A 90 -3.08 0.25 -6.72
CA ALA A 90 -3.49 1.46 -7.41
C ALA A 90 -2.77 2.70 -6.89
N PHE A 91 -2.62 2.79 -5.57
CA PHE A 91 -1.84 3.80 -4.87
C PHE A 91 -0.41 3.81 -5.37
N VAL A 92 0.26 2.66 -5.45
CA VAL A 92 1.65 2.55 -5.90
C VAL A 92 1.82 3.06 -7.33
N ARG A 93 0.90 2.73 -8.24
CA ARG A 93 0.95 3.25 -9.62
C ARG A 93 0.86 4.78 -9.67
N GLY A 94 0.02 5.38 -8.83
CA GLY A 94 -0.10 6.83 -8.72
C GLY A 94 1.11 7.48 -8.04
N PHE A 95 1.66 6.83 -7.02
CA PHE A 95 2.83 7.30 -6.29
C PHE A 95 4.08 7.34 -7.18
N ASN A 96 4.38 6.21 -7.84
CA ASN A 96 5.46 6.12 -8.80
C ASN A 96 5.18 5.01 -9.83
N PRO A 97 4.95 5.33 -11.10
CA PRO A 97 4.64 4.33 -12.13
C PRO A 97 5.82 3.39 -12.46
N ARG A 98 7.04 3.70 -12.00
CA ARG A 98 8.22 2.81 -12.10
C ARG A 98 8.40 1.91 -10.88
N MET A 99 7.62 2.11 -9.83
CA MET A 99 7.63 1.28 -8.64
C MET A 99 6.70 0.09 -8.84
N SER A 100 7.21 -1.09 -8.56
CA SER A 100 6.43 -2.33 -8.55
C SER A 100 6.13 -2.73 -7.11
N LEU A 101 4.91 -3.23 -6.89
CA LEU A 101 4.50 -3.87 -5.65
C LEU A 101 4.12 -5.31 -5.96
N GLN A 102 4.69 -6.24 -5.21
CA GLN A 102 4.21 -7.61 -5.07
C GLN A 102 3.66 -7.79 -3.65
N ARG A 103 2.47 -8.39 -3.57
CA ARG A 103 1.87 -8.89 -2.33
C ARG A 103 1.05 -10.12 -2.65
N THR A 104 1.26 -11.19 -1.91
CA THR A 104 0.64 -12.50 -2.19
C THR A 104 -0.39 -12.91 -1.14
N SER A 105 -0.40 -12.24 0.01
CA SER A 105 -1.24 -12.56 1.15
C SER A 105 -1.75 -11.29 1.83
N THR A 106 -2.95 -11.37 2.39
CA THR A 106 -3.49 -10.31 3.25
C THR A 106 -4.14 -10.91 4.50
N ILE A 107 -4.02 -10.21 5.63
CA ILE A 107 -4.77 -10.55 6.85
C ILE A 107 -6.27 -10.52 6.56
N MET A 108 -6.75 -9.60 5.72
CA MET A 108 -8.16 -9.49 5.33
C MET A 108 -8.71 -10.78 4.74
N GLU A 109 -7.92 -11.45 3.90
CA GLU A 109 -8.26 -12.72 3.25
C GLU A 109 -7.95 -13.95 4.14
N GLY A 110 -7.51 -13.74 5.38
CA GLY A 110 -7.32 -14.79 6.38
C GLY A 110 -5.87 -15.27 6.56
N ALA A 111 -4.89 -14.60 5.93
CA ALA A 111 -3.49 -14.89 6.18
C ALA A 111 -3.03 -14.38 7.56
N LYS A 112 -1.86 -14.83 8.01
CA LYS A 112 -1.24 -14.37 9.26
C LYS A 112 -0.66 -12.96 9.17
N SER A 113 -0.29 -12.52 7.97
CA SER A 113 0.30 -11.21 7.69
C SER A 113 -0.05 -10.75 6.27
N CYS A 114 0.21 -9.47 5.98
CA CYS A 114 0.27 -8.98 4.60
C CYS A 114 1.74 -8.81 4.20
N ASP A 115 2.18 -9.44 3.10
CA ASP A 115 3.58 -9.46 2.66
C ASP A 115 3.88 -8.40 1.58
N PHE A 116 4.29 -7.20 1.99
CA PHE A 116 4.58 -6.13 1.03
C PHE A 116 6.03 -6.20 0.53
N ARG A 117 6.20 -6.26 -0.80
CA ARG A 117 7.51 -6.34 -1.46
C ARG A 117 7.56 -5.32 -2.60
N PHE A 118 8.27 -4.21 -2.38
CA PHE A 118 8.42 -3.14 -3.35
C PHE A 118 9.81 -3.17 -3.99
N ARG A 119 9.85 -2.84 -5.28
CA ARG A 119 11.09 -2.61 -6.03
C ARG A 119 10.93 -1.44 -6.97
N ILE A 120 12.01 -0.69 -7.17
CA ILE A 120 12.12 0.28 -8.25
C ILE A 120 13.22 -0.16 -9.19
N SER A 121 12.93 -0.22 -10.49
CA SER A 121 13.98 -0.39 -11.49
C SER A 121 14.74 0.93 -11.55
N THR A 122 15.93 1.00 -10.97
CA THR A 122 16.85 2.10 -11.28
C THR A 122 17.07 2.06 -12.80
N PRO A 123 16.97 3.18 -13.53
CA PRO A 123 17.52 3.21 -14.89
C PRO A 123 18.98 2.75 -14.77
N PRO A 124 19.57 2.05 -15.77
CA PRO A 124 21.02 1.96 -15.82
C PRO A 124 21.57 3.37 -15.66
N SER A 125 22.46 3.56 -14.70
CA SER A 125 23.23 4.78 -14.59
C SER A 125 23.90 4.98 -15.95
N ASP A 126 23.52 6.04 -16.66
CA ASP A 126 24.29 6.53 -17.79
C ASP A 126 25.61 7.06 -17.24
N GLU A 127 26.59 6.17 -17.07
CA GLU A 127 28.03 6.48 -17.05
C GLU A 127 28.69 5.97 -18.34
#